data_AF-A0A3R7M506-F1
#
_entry.id   AF-A0A3R7M506-F1
#
_cell.length_a   1.000
_cell.length_b   1.000
_cell.length_c   1.000
_cell.angle_alpha   90.00
_cell.angle_beta   90.00
_cell.angle_gamma   90.00
#
_symmetry.space_group_name_H-M   'P 1'
#
loop_
_entity.id
_entity.type
_entity.pdbx_description
1 polymer ?
#
loop_
_entity_poly.entity_id
_entity_poly.type
_entity_poly.pdbx_seq_one_letter_code
_entity_poly.pdbx_strand_id
1 'polypeptide(L)'
;MSSFRIALLDFPACVIGDPPEMTAEALEAGTGSPRGGSLSPGGSGGSPSGGEGNMQMVSGTCCWRNMFSCINLLRILNKLCKWKHSRIMMLVVFKSAPILKRTLKVKHAMMQLYVLKLLKMQTKYLGRQWRKTNMKTMSAIYQKVRHRLNDDWAYGNDPDARPWDFQAEECALRACVDRFNSRRYNNTVQDPDFEPLDNCVTSVLGRPVELTEEFKRHYEVWLQQEVFSASIDWDQLLASSN
;
A
#
# COMPACT_ATOMS: atom_id res chain seq x y z
N MET A 1 26.53 22.33 -0.77
CA MET A 1 26.79 21.06 -0.05
C MET A 1 26.04 21.12 1.27
N SER A 2 24.95 20.37 1.43
CA SER A 2 24.34 20.13 2.73
C SER A 2 24.02 18.65 2.84
N SER A 3 24.71 18.00 3.78
CA SER A 3 24.69 16.55 3.99
C SER A 3 23.39 16.16 4.67
N PHE A 4 22.48 15.53 3.93
CA PHE A 4 21.35 14.80 4.52
C PHE A 4 21.90 13.57 5.25
N ARG A 5 22.24 13.72 6.54
CA ARG A 5 22.46 12.59 7.43
C ARG A 5 21.10 12.06 7.87
N ILE A 6 20.62 11.03 7.16
CA ILE A 6 19.56 10.17 7.69
C ILE A 6 20.09 9.57 9.00
N ALA A 7 19.37 9.77 10.10
CA ALA A 7 19.77 9.26 11.40
C ALA A 7 19.96 7.74 11.32
N LEU A 8 21.16 7.28 11.68
CA LEU A 8 21.57 5.89 11.82
C LEU A 8 20.89 5.26 13.05
N LEU A 9 19.57 5.31 13.10
CA LEU A 9 18.81 4.55 14.07
C LEU A 9 18.08 3.48 13.28
N ASP A 10 18.50 2.25 13.55
CA ASP A 10 17.71 1.05 13.31
C ASP A 10 17.77 0.42 11.91
N PHE A 11 18.86 0.61 11.16
CA PHE A 11 19.12 -0.15 9.93
C PHE A 11 19.66 -1.55 10.30
N PRO A 12 18.91 -2.65 10.10
CA PRO A 12 19.37 -3.96 10.51
C PRO A 12 20.53 -4.43 9.61
N ALA A 13 21.58 -4.98 10.23
CA ALA A 13 22.79 -5.48 9.55
C ALA A 13 22.53 -6.54 8.46
N CYS A 14 21.29 -7.05 8.34
CA CYS A 14 20.86 -7.97 7.28
C CYS A 14 20.62 -7.31 5.91
N VAL A 15 20.94 -6.02 5.75
CA VAL A 15 20.86 -5.31 4.45
C VAL A 15 22.24 -5.12 3.81
N ILE A 16 23.34 -5.38 4.53
CA ILE A 16 24.74 -5.26 4.03
C ILE A 16 25.37 -6.65 3.79
N GLY A 17 24.57 -7.62 3.37
CA GLY A 17 25.06 -8.90 2.88
C GLY A 17 24.18 -9.35 1.73
N ASP A 18 24.69 -10.20 0.85
CA ASP A 18 23.87 -10.81 -0.18
C ASP A 18 22.63 -11.43 0.47
N PRO A 19 21.41 -10.97 0.10
CA PRO A 19 20.21 -11.47 0.74
C PRO A 19 20.14 -12.97 0.49
N PRO A 20 19.99 -13.82 1.54
CA PRO A 20 19.78 -15.23 1.32
C PRO A 20 18.55 -15.40 0.44
N GLU A 21 18.68 -16.17 -0.64
CA GLU A 21 17.56 -16.43 -1.55
C GLU A 21 16.34 -16.83 -0.73
N MET A 22 15.23 -16.12 -0.92
CA MET A 22 13.94 -16.47 -0.29
C MET A 22 13.40 -17.74 -0.95
N THR A 23 14.02 -18.87 -0.65
CA THR A 23 13.53 -20.19 -1.03
C THR A 23 12.38 -20.59 -0.12
N ALA A 24 11.54 -21.50 -0.60
CA ALA A 24 10.39 -21.96 0.17
C ALA A 24 10.82 -22.68 1.46
N GLU A 25 12.04 -23.21 1.55
CA GLU A 25 12.57 -23.91 2.72
C GLU A 25 12.90 -22.97 3.89
N ALA A 26 13.45 -21.77 3.62
CA ALA A 26 13.82 -20.79 4.66
C ALA A 26 12.62 -20.30 5.48
N LEU A 27 11.40 -20.48 4.94
CA LEU A 27 10.15 -20.04 5.54
C LEU A 27 9.48 -21.13 6.39
N GLU A 28 9.91 -22.40 6.27
CA GLU A 28 9.30 -23.55 6.95
C GLU A 28 9.93 -23.86 8.33
N ALA A 29 11.12 -23.35 8.64
CA ALA A 29 11.90 -23.68 9.84
C ALA A 29 11.33 -23.18 11.19
N GLY A 30 10.11 -22.64 11.24
CA GLY A 30 9.63 -21.81 12.36
C GLY A 30 8.38 -22.26 13.12
N THR A 31 7.84 -23.48 12.99
CA THR A 31 6.57 -23.84 13.65
C THR A 31 6.68 -24.96 14.67
N GLY A 32 7.03 -24.62 15.91
CA GLY A 32 6.78 -25.40 17.12
C GLY A 32 6.42 -24.44 18.26
N SER A 33 5.19 -24.52 18.78
CA SER A 33 4.75 -23.76 19.96
C SER A 33 4.92 -24.65 21.21
N PRO A 34 5.44 -24.16 22.35
CA PRO A 34 5.67 -24.99 23.52
C PRO A 34 4.38 -25.14 24.33
N ARG A 35 3.86 -26.37 24.46
CA ARG A 35 2.94 -26.72 25.55
C ARG A 35 3.78 -27.19 26.74
N GLY A 36 3.47 -26.62 27.91
CA GLY A 36 4.21 -26.74 29.16
C GLY A 36 4.41 -28.18 29.63
N GLY A 37 5.55 -28.39 30.29
CA GLY A 37 5.92 -29.64 30.93
C GLY A 37 5.21 -29.85 32.28
N SER A 38 5.08 -31.12 32.63
CA SER A 38 5.10 -31.58 34.02
C SER A 38 6.12 -32.70 34.11
N LEU A 39 7.07 -32.52 35.04
CA LEU A 39 8.12 -33.44 35.46
C LEU A 39 7.48 -34.67 36.14
N SER A 40 8.03 -35.90 36.06
CA SER A 40 9.11 -36.40 36.94
C SER A 40 9.52 -37.85 36.60
N PRO A 41 10.62 -38.40 37.19
CA PRO A 41 11.55 -39.33 36.50
C PRO A 41 11.67 -40.75 37.09
N GLY A 42 12.31 -41.63 36.32
CA GLY A 42 12.88 -42.93 36.70
C GLY A 42 13.05 -43.78 35.44
N GLY A 43 14.19 -44.33 35.04
CA GLY A 43 15.50 -44.54 35.64
C GLY A 43 16.21 -45.58 34.77
N SER A 44 17.54 -45.48 34.70
CA SER A 44 18.53 -46.48 34.24
C SER A 44 18.58 -46.93 32.76
N GLY A 45 19.75 -46.78 32.14
CA GLY A 45 20.26 -47.78 31.18
C GLY A 45 20.94 -47.29 29.90
N GLY A 46 22.27 -47.27 29.89
CA GLY A 46 23.07 -47.57 28.68
C GLY A 46 23.75 -46.40 27.96
N SER A 47 25.09 -46.33 28.06
CA SER A 47 25.95 -45.79 26.99
C SER A 47 26.16 -46.89 25.91
N PRO A 48 26.45 -46.56 24.63
CA PRO A 48 27.78 -46.06 24.24
C PRO A 48 27.80 -44.94 23.19
N SER A 49 28.76 -44.04 23.39
CA SER A 49 29.69 -43.42 22.45
C SER A 49 29.36 -43.35 20.95
N GLY A 50 29.38 -42.12 20.41
CA GLY A 50 29.67 -41.88 18.99
C GLY A 50 29.20 -40.53 18.43
N GLY A 51 30.06 -39.52 18.46
CA GLY A 51 30.04 -38.38 17.53
C GLY A 51 29.08 -37.22 17.86
N GLU A 52 29.53 -36.30 18.72
CA GLU A 52 28.91 -34.98 18.90
C GLU A 52 29.14 -34.10 17.66
N GLY A 53 28.31 -34.29 16.63
CA GLY A 53 28.04 -33.27 15.63
C GLY A 53 26.94 -32.35 16.17
N ASN A 54 27.33 -31.22 16.73
CA ASN A 54 26.43 -30.17 17.23
C ASN A 54 25.60 -29.59 16.07
N MET A 55 24.49 -30.24 15.70
CA MET A 55 23.50 -29.68 14.79
C MET A 55 22.68 -28.67 15.58
N GLN A 56 23.23 -27.48 15.69
CA GLN A 56 22.61 -26.32 16.29
C GLN A 56 21.24 -26.10 15.62
N MET A 57 20.18 -26.49 16.33
CA MET A 57 18.79 -26.18 15.98
C MET A 57 18.60 -24.67 16.02
N VAL A 58 18.91 -24.01 14.91
CA VAL A 58 18.56 -22.62 14.67
C VAL A 58 17.04 -22.58 14.55
N SER A 59 16.37 -22.43 15.71
CA SER A 59 14.96 -22.09 15.79
C SER A 59 14.79 -20.67 15.27
N GLY A 60 14.77 -20.53 13.95
CA GLY A 60 14.65 -19.25 13.26
C GLY A 60 13.22 -18.74 13.35
N THR A 61 12.89 -18.03 14.43
CA THR A 61 11.72 -17.13 14.45
C THR A 61 11.82 -16.18 13.26
N CYS A 62 10.81 -16.12 12.39
CA CYS A 62 10.83 -15.18 11.27
C CYS A 62 10.98 -13.75 11.81
N CYS A 63 11.89 -12.96 11.23
CA CYS A 63 12.08 -11.57 11.65
C CYS A 63 10.76 -10.79 11.51
N TRP A 64 10.24 -10.24 12.62
CA TRP A 64 9.00 -9.47 12.63
C TRP A 64 9.02 -8.31 11.63
N ARG A 65 10.17 -7.65 11.45
CA ARG A 65 10.32 -6.57 10.46
C ARG A 65 10.05 -7.06 9.04
N ASN A 66 10.60 -8.21 8.67
CA ASN A 66 10.37 -8.81 7.34
C ASN A 66 8.91 -9.23 7.19
N MET A 67 8.31 -9.83 8.22
CA MET A 67 6.89 -10.19 8.23
C MET A 67 6.00 -8.96 8.01
N PHE A 68 6.26 -7.89 8.77
CA PHE A 68 5.51 -6.64 8.68
C PHE A 68 5.67 -5.99 7.30
N SER A 69 6.89 -5.91 6.78
CA SER A 69 7.17 -5.41 5.43
C SER A 69 6.41 -6.20 4.36
N CYS A 70 6.46 -7.54 4.41
CA CYS A 70 5.71 -8.39 3.47
C CYS A 70 4.20 -8.16 3.54
N ILE A 71 3.63 -8.01 4.75
CA ILE A 71 2.20 -7.70 4.92
C ILE A 71 1.87 -6.34 4.29
N ASN A 72 2.71 -5.33 4.48
CA ASN A 72 2.48 -4.01 3.90
C ASN A 72 2.59 -4.02 2.37
N LEU A 73 3.57 -4.73 1.80
CA LEU A 73 3.68 -4.91 0.36
C LEU A 73 2.45 -5.64 -0.21
N LEU A 74 1.99 -6.70 0.46
CA LEU A 74 0.75 -7.40 0.09
C LEU A 74 -0.48 -6.48 0.15
N ARG A 75 -0.57 -5.58 1.15
CA ARG A 75 -1.64 -4.60 1.29
C ARG A 75 -1.64 -3.58 0.15
N ILE A 76 -0.46 -3.04 -0.18
CA ILE A 76 -0.27 -2.10 -1.28
C ILE A 76 -0.65 -2.79 -2.60
N LEU A 77 -0.16 -4.00 -2.82
CA LEU A 77 -0.50 -4.79 -4.00
C LEU A 77 -2.00 -5.03 -4.13
N ASN A 78 -2.68 -5.37 -3.03
CA ASN A 78 -4.14 -5.47 -3.00
C ASN A 78 -4.82 -4.17 -3.42
N LYS A 79 -4.35 -3.01 -2.96
CA LYS A 79 -4.91 -1.70 -3.35
C LYS A 79 -4.70 -1.40 -4.84
N LEU A 80 -3.52 -1.70 -5.38
CA LEU A 80 -3.19 -1.51 -6.80
C LEU A 80 -4.06 -2.37 -7.72
N CYS A 81 -4.35 -3.60 -7.32
CA CYS A 81 -5.09 -4.55 -8.16
C CYS A 81 -6.62 -4.47 -7.99
N LYS A 82 -7.12 -3.90 -6.88
CA LYS A 82 -8.55 -3.91 -6.56
C LYS A 82 -9.37 -3.20 -7.65
N TRP A 83 -10.31 -3.93 -8.26
CA TRP A 83 -11.16 -3.45 -9.36
C TRP A 83 -10.40 -3.02 -10.63
N LYS A 84 -9.14 -3.45 -10.79
CA LYS A 84 -8.30 -3.11 -11.94
C LYS A 84 -7.92 -4.39 -12.69
N HIS A 85 -8.74 -4.76 -13.67
CA HIS A 85 -8.58 -5.95 -14.50
C HIS A 85 -7.18 -6.03 -15.12
N SER A 86 -6.67 -4.94 -15.69
CA SER A 86 -5.31 -4.82 -16.23
C SER A 86 -4.20 -5.24 -15.25
N ARG A 87 -4.23 -4.69 -14.03
CA ARG A 87 -3.22 -4.96 -13.00
C ARG A 87 -3.28 -6.40 -12.51
N ILE A 88 -4.48 -6.98 -12.42
CA ILE A 88 -4.65 -8.40 -12.08
C ILE A 88 -4.13 -9.29 -13.23
N MET A 89 -4.43 -8.94 -14.48
CA MET A 89 -3.95 -9.67 -15.65
C MET A 89 -2.42 -9.66 -15.71
N MET A 90 -1.78 -8.52 -15.42
CA MET A 90 -0.33 -8.41 -15.32
C MET A 90 0.25 -9.40 -14.29
N LEU A 91 -0.38 -9.54 -13.11
CA LEU A 91 0.02 -10.54 -12.11
C LEU A 91 -0.11 -11.99 -12.59
N VAL A 92 -1.09 -12.27 -13.45
CA VAL A 92 -1.31 -13.61 -14.04
C VAL A 92 -0.23 -13.91 -15.08
N VAL A 93 0.09 -12.93 -15.93
CA VAL A 93 1.18 -13.01 -16.93
C VAL A 93 2.52 -13.29 -16.26
N PHE A 94 2.83 -12.61 -15.16
CA PHE A 94 4.04 -12.84 -14.37
C PHE A 94 4.01 -14.11 -13.51
N LYS A 95 3.01 -14.98 -13.67
CA LYS A 95 2.86 -16.24 -12.93
C LYS A 95 2.99 -16.04 -11.41
N SER A 96 2.35 -15.00 -10.87
CA SER A 96 2.42 -14.67 -9.44
C SER A 96 1.69 -15.70 -8.54
N ALA A 97 0.68 -16.40 -9.07
CA ALA A 97 -0.13 -17.34 -8.30
C ALA A 97 0.69 -18.45 -7.59
N PRO A 98 1.66 -19.13 -8.24
CA PRO A 98 2.60 -20.03 -7.55
C PRO A 98 3.35 -19.41 -6.36
N ILE A 99 3.81 -18.17 -6.48
CA ILE A 99 4.56 -17.46 -5.41
C ILE A 99 3.62 -17.17 -4.24
N LEU A 100 2.43 -16.65 -4.54
CA LEU A 100 1.38 -16.41 -3.55
C LEU A 100 0.96 -17.70 -2.84
N LYS A 101 0.80 -18.81 -3.58
CA LYS A 101 0.52 -20.12 -2.98
C LYS A 101 1.61 -20.58 -2.02
N ARG A 102 2.89 -20.41 -2.36
CA ARG A 102 4.01 -20.71 -1.45
C ARG A 102 3.92 -19.84 -0.19
N THR A 103 3.59 -18.57 -0.35
CA THR A 103 3.41 -17.61 0.75
C THR A 103 2.31 -18.04 1.74
N LEU A 104 1.28 -18.78 1.30
CA LEU A 104 0.24 -19.30 2.20
C LEU A 104 0.77 -20.29 3.25
N LYS A 105 1.95 -20.90 3.05
CA LYS A 105 2.57 -21.80 4.03
C LYS A 105 2.94 -21.07 5.33
N VAL A 106 3.17 -19.75 5.27
CA VAL A 106 3.39 -18.91 6.45
C VAL A 106 2.12 -18.89 7.30
N LYS A 107 2.22 -19.36 8.55
CA LYS A 107 1.09 -19.41 9.49
C LYS A 107 0.83 -18.05 10.16
N HIS A 108 0.68 -16.98 9.36
CA HIS A 108 0.34 -15.64 9.84
C HIS A 108 -1.00 -15.17 9.24
N ALA A 109 -2.02 -14.98 10.09
CA ALA A 109 -3.40 -14.79 9.65
C ALA A 109 -3.60 -13.59 8.72
N MET A 110 -3.01 -12.43 9.06
CA MET A 110 -3.11 -11.22 8.22
C MET A 110 -2.46 -11.43 6.85
N MET A 111 -1.29 -12.07 6.81
CA MET A 111 -0.55 -12.33 5.58
C MET A 111 -1.35 -13.26 4.68
N GLN A 112 -1.81 -14.40 5.23
CA GLN A 112 -2.64 -15.36 4.52
C GLN A 112 -3.90 -14.70 3.96
N LEU A 113 -4.57 -13.82 4.72
CA LEU A 113 -5.76 -13.12 4.24
C LEU A 113 -5.48 -12.27 3.00
N TYR A 114 -4.41 -11.47 3.00
CA TYR A 114 -4.06 -10.62 1.85
C TYR A 114 -3.59 -11.43 0.64
N VAL A 115 -2.91 -12.55 0.86
CA VAL A 115 -2.53 -13.50 -0.20
C VAL A 115 -3.79 -14.14 -0.81
N LEU A 116 -4.73 -14.60 0.01
CA LEU A 116 -5.98 -15.21 -0.47
C LEU A 116 -6.84 -14.20 -1.24
N LYS A 117 -6.85 -12.92 -0.87
CA LYS A 117 -7.53 -11.86 -1.64
C LYS A 117 -6.91 -11.69 -3.03
N LEU A 118 -5.58 -11.70 -3.15
CA LEU A 118 -4.91 -11.61 -4.45
C LEU A 118 -5.19 -12.84 -5.32
N LEU A 119 -5.12 -14.04 -4.72
CA LEU A 119 -5.45 -15.29 -5.42
C LEU A 119 -6.91 -15.29 -5.88
N LYS A 120 -7.85 -14.84 -5.03
CA LYS A 120 -9.27 -14.67 -5.37
C LYS A 120 -9.45 -13.81 -6.62
N MET A 121 -8.78 -12.65 -6.71
CA MET A 121 -8.94 -11.78 -7.88
C MET A 121 -8.34 -12.39 -9.15
N GLN A 122 -7.30 -13.23 -9.04
CA GLN A 122 -6.66 -13.89 -10.19
C GLN A 122 -7.44 -15.10 -10.73
N THR A 123 -8.28 -15.76 -9.93
CA THR A 123 -8.88 -17.05 -10.33
C THR A 123 -9.75 -16.98 -11.58
N LYS A 124 -10.36 -15.82 -11.85
CA LYS A 124 -11.14 -15.56 -13.08
C LYS A 124 -10.29 -15.77 -14.33
N TYR A 125 -9.02 -15.38 -14.28
CA TYR A 125 -8.07 -15.41 -15.41
C TYR A 125 -7.24 -16.70 -15.48
N LEU A 126 -7.04 -17.39 -14.35
CA LEU A 126 -6.31 -18.66 -14.32
C LEU A 126 -7.09 -19.84 -14.93
N GLY A 127 -8.40 -19.67 -15.12
CA GLY A 127 -9.26 -20.63 -15.81
C GLY A 127 -9.71 -21.83 -14.96
N ARG A 128 -10.60 -22.64 -15.56
CA ARG A 128 -11.28 -23.76 -14.88
C ARG A 128 -10.31 -24.86 -14.43
N GLN A 129 -9.32 -25.20 -15.25
CA GLN A 129 -8.38 -26.29 -14.95
C GLN A 129 -7.53 -25.98 -13.73
N TRP A 130 -7.08 -24.73 -13.58
CA TRP A 130 -6.34 -24.30 -12.40
C TRP A 130 -7.20 -24.43 -11.14
N ARG A 131 -8.48 -24.03 -11.19
CA ARG A 131 -9.37 -24.18 -10.03
C ARG A 131 -9.44 -25.66 -9.59
N LYS A 132 -9.69 -26.59 -10.51
CA LYS A 132 -9.76 -28.04 -10.22
C LYS A 132 -8.52 -28.56 -9.50
N THR A 133 -7.32 -28.17 -9.93
CA THR A 133 -6.06 -28.63 -9.31
C THR A 133 -5.69 -27.87 -8.03
N ASN A 134 -6.40 -26.78 -7.71
CA ASN A 134 -6.12 -25.89 -6.57
C ASN A 134 -7.29 -25.83 -5.57
N MET A 135 -8.05 -26.92 -5.43
CA MET A 135 -9.22 -26.98 -4.54
C MET A 135 -8.95 -26.56 -3.10
N LYS A 136 -7.82 -26.95 -2.51
CA LYS A 136 -7.44 -26.48 -1.16
C LYS A 136 -7.37 -24.94 -1.06
N THR A 137 -6.86 -24.29 -2.10
CA THR A 137 -6.80 -22.82 -2.18
C THR A 137 -8.20 -22.24 -2.38
N MET A 138 -9.01 -22.82 -3.27
CA MET A 138 -10.40 -22.42 -3.48
C MET A 138 -11.21 -22.50 -2.19
N SER A 139 -11.13 -23.61 -1.45
CA SER A 139 -11.80 -23.78 -0.16
C SER A 139 -11.32 -22.75 0.87
N ALA A 140 -10.02 -22.46 0.93
CA ALA A 140 -9.49 -21.44 1.83
C ALA A 140 -10.02 -20.02 1.50
N ILE A 141 -10.20 -19.70 0.21
CA ILE A 141 -10.85 -18.45 -0.22
C ILE A 141 -12.31 -18.43 0.24
N TYR A 142 -13.05 -19.53 0.05
CA TYR A 142 -14.44 -19.63 0.49
C TYR A 142 -14.61 -19.44 2.00
N GLN A 143 -13.69 -19.97 2.80
CA GLN A 143 -13.73 -19.88 4.25
C GLN A 143 -13.29 -18.52 4.81
N LYS A 144 -12.26 -17.89 4.23
CA LYS A 144 -11.58 -16.74 4.86
C LYS A 144 -11.82 -15.40 4.18
N VAL A 145 -12.26 -15.37 2.92
CA VAL A 145 -12.46 -14.12 2.18
C VAL A 145 -13.96 -13.84 2.04
N ARG A 146 -14.37 -12.59 2.30
CA ARG A 146 -15.76 -12.16 2.17
C ARG A 146 -16.28 -12.30 0.73
N HIS A 147 -17.48 -12.85 0.60
CA HIS A 147 -18.23 -12.96 -0.66
C HIS A 147 -19.22 -11.81 -0.84
N ARG A 148 -19.53 -11.48 -2.09
CA ARG A 148 -20.56 -10.53 -2.47
C ARG A 148 -21.47 -11.22 -3.49
N LEU A 149 -22.75 -10.88 -3.48
CA LEU A 149 -23.75 -11.47 -4.39
C LEU A 149 -23.38 -11.27 -5.87
N ASN A 150 -22.84 -10.11 -6.22
CA ASN A 150 -22.49 -9.76 -7.61
C ASN A 150 -21.00 -10.06 -7.95
N ASP A 151 -20.31 -10.87 -7.14
CA ASP A 151 -18.88 -11.16 -7.31
C ASP A 151 -18.68 -12.56 -7.90
N ASP A 152 -18.63 -12.63 -9.23
CA ASP A 152 -18.50 -13.88 -9.99
C ASP A 152 -17.04 -14.37 -10.14
N TRP A 153 -16.14 -14.03 -9.22
CA TRP A 153 -14.71 -14.36 -9.30
C TRP A 153 -14.38 -15.84 -9.61
N ALA A 154 -15.24 -16.78 -9.20
CA ALA A 154 -15.05 -18.23 -9.39
C ALA A 154 -15.65 -18.77 -10.70
N TYR A 155 -16.67 -18.10 -11.24
CA TYR A 155 -17.48 -18.58 -12.37
C TYR A 155 -17.35 -17.72 -13.63
N GLY A 156 -17.05 -16.43 -13.44
CA GLY A 156 -16.62 -15.53 -14.49
C GLY A 156 -15.39 -16.15 -15.16
N ASN A 157 -15.56 -16.56 -16.40
CA ASN A 157 -14.50 -17.06 -17.24
C ASN A 157 -14.41 -16.03 -18.35
N ASP A 158 -13.29 -15.32 -18.42
CA ASP A 158 -12.99 -14.42 -19.53
C ASP A 158 -11.80 -15.03 -20.29
N PRO A 159 -12.05 -16.11 -21.05
CA PRO A 159 -10.99 -16.84 -21.74
C PRO A 159 -10.31 -16.00 -22.84
N ASP A 160 -10.98 -14.94 -23.30
CA ASP A 160 -10.53 -14.07 -24.38
C ASP A 160 -9.84 -12.80 -23.87
N ALA A 161 -9.82 -12.54 -22.57
CA ALA A 161 -9.08 -11.42 -22.00
C ALA A 161 -7.57 -11.64 -22.20
N ARG A 162 -6.97 -10.83 -23.06
CA ARG A 162 -5.55 -10.90 -23.39
C ARG A 162 -4.77 -9.83 -22.63
N PRO A 163 -3.49 -10.08 -22.29
CA PRO A 163 -2.65 -9.12 -21.58
C PRO A 163 -2.55 -7.74 -22.21
N TRP A 164 -2.63 -7.67 -23.54
CA TRP A 164 -2.48 -6.44 -24.31
C TRP A 164 -3.79 -5.64 -24.45
N ASP A 165 -4.95 -6.23 -24.15
CA ASP A 165 -6.24 -5.53 -24.28
C ASP A 165 -6.32 -4.31 -23.34
N PHE A 166 -5.53 -4.28 -22.27
CA PHE A 166 -5.46 -3.17 -21.32
C PHE A 166 -4.27 -2.22 -21.51
N GLN A 167 -3.44 -2.44 -22.54
CA GLN A 167 -2.18 -1.70 -22.71
C GLN A 167 -2.41 -0.22 -23.05
N ALA A 168 -3.47 0.08 -23.80
CA ALA A 168 -3.84 1.46 -24.15
C ALA A 168 -4.24 2.27 -22.90
N GLU A 169 -5.12 1.72 -22.06
CA GLU A 169 -5.55 2.35 -20.81
C GLU A 169 -4.37 2.57 -19.84
N GLU A 170 -3.49 1.59 -19.72
CA GLU A 170 -2.29 1.71 -18.87
C GLU A 170 -1.29 2.73 -19.42
N CYS A 171 -1.13 2.81 -20.73
CA CYS A 171 -0.28 3.82 -21.37
C CYS A 171 -0.83 5.22 -21.13
N ALA A 172 -2.15 5.41 -21.29
CA ALA A 172 -2.81 6.68 -21.02
C ALA A 172 -2.69 7.07 -19.53
N LEU A 173 -2.92 6.13 -18.60
CA LEU A 173 -2.76 6.36 -17.17
C LEU A 173 -1.32 6.78 -16.83
N ARG A 174 -0.32 6.08 -17.38
CA ARG A 174 1.09 6.42 -17.19
C ARG A 174 1.39 7.83 -17.69
N ALA A 175 0.93 8.19 -18.89
CA ALA A 175 1.11 9.54 -19.43
C ALA A 175 0.44 10.63 -18.57
N CYS A 176 -0.71 10.34 -17.95
CA CYS A 176 -1.35 11.26 -17.01
C CYS A 176 -0.55 11.41 -15.71
N VAL A 177 -0.06 10.30 -15.15
CA VAL A 177 0.80 10.31 -13.95
C VAL A 177 2.10 11.04 -14.20
N ASP A 178 2.76 10.79 -15.34
CA ASP A 178 4.01 11.45 -15.72
C ASP A 178 3.81 12.96 -15.90
N ARG A 179 2.71 13.38 -16.53
CA ARG A 179 2.34 14.80 -16.65
C ARG A 179 2.08 15.45 -15.29
N PHE A 180 1.34 14.79 -14.41
CA PHE A 180 1.11 15.29 -13.05
C PHE A 180 2.42 15.43 -12.26
N ASN A 181 3.25 14.39 -12.27
CA ASN A 181 4.52 14.39 -11.53
C ASN A 181 5.48 15.46 -12.06
N SER A 182 5.54 15.61 -13.39
CA SER A 182 6.34 16.67 -14.02
C SER A 182 5.85 18.04 -13.54
N ARG A 183 4.54 18.31 -13.60
CA ARG A 183 4.01 19.60 -13.12
C ARG A 183 4.27 19.84 -11.63
N ARG A 184 4.12 18.81 -10.79
CA ARG A 184 4.12 18.97 -9.33
C ARG A 184 5.50 18.92 -8.67
N TYR A 185 6.43 18.15 -9.24
CA TYR A 185 7.74 17.88 -8.67
C TYR A 185 8.90 18.34 -9.55
N ASN A 186 8.66 18.64 -10.83
CA ASN A 186 9.69 19.23 -11.68
C ASN A 186 9.61 20.75 -11.60
N ASN A 187 10.64 21.38 -11.03
CA ASN A 187 10.67 22.82 -10.76
C ASN A 187 10.87 23.69 -12.02
N THR A 188 10.78 23.10 -13.21
CA THR A 188 11.07 23.76 -14.50
C THR A 188 9.83 24.22 -15.25
N VAL A 189 8.64 23.69 -14.93
CA VAL A 189 7.38 24.08 -15.58
C VAL A 189 6.37 24.40 -14.49
N GLN A 190 6.41 25.65 -14.00
CA GLN A 190 5.34 26.21 -13.19
C GLN A 190 4.24 26.69 -14.13
N ASP A 191 3.19 25.87 -14.26
CA ASP A 191 1.96 26.28 -14.92
C ASP A 191 1.17 27.16 -13.93
N PRO A 192 0.97 28.46 -14.22
CA PRO A 192 0.35 29.41 -13.28
C PRO A 192 -1.03 28.97 -12.80
N ASP A 193 -1.78 28.25 -13.64
CA ASP A 193 -3.12 27.77 -13.34
C ASP A 193 -3.14 26.61 -12.31
N PHE A 194 -1.98 26.02 -12.01
CA PHE A 194 -1.83 24.91 -11.09
C PHE A 194 -0.91 25.20 -9.90
N GLU A 195 -0.54 26.45 -9.68
CA GLU A 195 0.13 26.86 -8.44
C GLU A 195 -0.80 26.65 -7.23
N PRO A 196 -0.25 26.28 -6.06
CA PRO A 196 -1.06 26.17 -4.85
C PRO A 196 -1.79 27.49 -4.58
N LEU A 197 -3.12 27.44 -4.51
CA LEU A 197 -3.92 28.61 -4.20
C LEU A 197 -3.64 29.06 -2.76
N ASP A 198 -3.41 30.36 -2.60
CA ASP A 198 -3.24 30.97 -1.29
C ASP A 198 -4.59 31.05 -0.56
N ASN A 199 -4.87 30.05 0.26
CA ASN A 199 -6.09 29.98 1.05
C ASN A 199 -5.98 30.72 2.41
N CYS A 200 -4.87 31.41 2.67
CA CYS A 200 -4.67 32.11 3.92
C CYS A 200 -5.22 33.54 3.82
N VAL A 201 -6.35 33.80 4.50
CA VAL A 201 -6.97 35.14 4.54
C VAL A 201 -5.99 36.22 5.01
N THR A 202 -5.09 35.89 5.95
CA THR A 202 -4.07 36.82 6.44
C THR A 202 -3.01 37.13 5.39
N SER A 203 -2.70 36.19 4.49
CA SER A 203 -1.77 36.41 3.38
C SER A 203 -2.38 37.34 2.33
N VAL A 204 -3.69 37.19 2.05
CA VAL A 204 -4.43 38.08 1.13
C VAL A 204 -4.59 39.49 1.71
N LEU A 205 -5.04 39.59 2.97
CA LEU A 205 -5.24 40.87 3.66
C LEU A 205 -3.92 41.58 4.03
N GLY A 206 -2.82 40.84 4.11
CA GLY A 206 -1.49 41.37 4.39
C GLY A 206 -0.75 41.91 3.18
N ARG A 207 -1.30 41.78 1.96
CA ARG A 207 -0.69 42.36 0.76
C ARG A 207 -0.81 43.89 0.82
N PRO A 208 0.29 44.64 0.60
CA PRO A 208 0.21 46.09 0.51
C PRO A 208 -0.65 46.45 -0.70
N VAL A 209 -1.81 47.07 -0.43
CA VAL A 209 -2.66 47.63 -1.49
C VAL A 209 -2.27 49.09 -1.66
N GLU A 210 -1.70 49.42 -2.83
CA GLU A 210 -1.44 50.82 -3.17
C GLU A 210 -2.75 51.52 -3.49
N LEU A 211 -3.15 52.44 -2.62
CA LEU A 211 -4.31 53.32 -2.84
C LEU A 211 -3.93 54.38 -3.87
N THR A 212 -4.85 54.70 -4.79
CA THR A 212 -4.66 55.77 -5.76
C THR A 212 -4.55 57.13 -5.06
N GLU A 213 -3.77 58.05 -5.63
CA GLU A 213 -3.61 59.40 -5.08
C GLU A 213 -4.94 60.17 -5.01
N GLU A 214 -5.85 59.90 -5.95
CA GLU A 214 -7.21 60.45 -5.94
C GLU A 214 -8.02 59.93 -4.75
N PHE A 215 -7.95 58.62 -4.46
CA PHE A 215 -8.62 58.03 -3.30
C PHE A 215 -8.08 58.60 -1.99
N LYS A 216 -6.75 58.73 -1.87
CA LYS A 216 -6.11 59.32 -0.69
C LYS A 216 -6.58 60.75 -0.41
N ARG A 217 -6.76 61.57 -1.46
CA ARG A 217 -7.25 62.95 -1.33
C ARG A 217 -8.72 63.05 -0.88
N HIS A 218 -9.54 62.07 -1.25
CA HIS A 218 -10.98 62.05 -0.96
C HIS A 218 -11.37 61.03 0.12
N TYR A 219 -10.39 60.50 0.85
CA TYR A 219 -10.59 59.43 1.83
C TYR A 219 -11.62 59.78 2.91
N GLU A 220 -11.56 61.00 3.45
CA GLU A 220 -12.49 61.50 4.47
C GLU A 220 -13.94 61.56 3.97
N VAL A 221 -14.13 61.96 2.71
CA VAL A 221 -15.47 62.02 2.09
C VAL A 221 -16.03 60.62 1.90
N TRP A 222 -15.19 59.69 1.44
CA TRP A 222 -15.56 58.30 1.29
C TRP A 222 -15.92 57.65 2.64
N LEU A 223 -15.15 57.90 3.70
CA LEU A 223 -15.47 57.41 5.05
C LEU A 223 -16.84 57.89 5.53
N GLN A 224 -17.13 59.18 5.36
CA GLN A 224 -18.40 59.75 5.80
C GLN A 224 -19.59 59.14 5.06
N GLN A 225 -19.46 58.91 3.74
CA GLN A 225 -20.53 58.40 2.89
C GLN A 225 -20.68 56.89 3.03
N GLU A 226 -19.62 56.13 2.80
CA GLU A 226 -19.68 54.68 2.60
C GLU A 226 -19.48 53.87 3.90
N VAL A 227 -18.91 54.47 4.95
CA VAL A 227 -18.64 53.76 6.21
C VAL A 227 -19.53 54.26 7.34
N PHE A 228 -19.57 55.57 7.59
CA PHE A 228 -20.31 56.11 8.72
C PHE A 228 -21.80 56.31 8.42
N SER A 229 -22.16 56.73 7.19
CA SER A 229 -23.57 56.93 6.84
C SER A 229 -24.25 55.70 6.25
N ALA A 230 -23.48 54.68 5.84
CA ALA A 230 -24.01 53.44 5.33
C ALA A 230 -24.39 52.48 6.49
N SER A 231 -25.64 52.03 6.52
CA SER A 231 -26.06 50.95 7.42
C SER A 231 -25.70 49.59 6.80
N ILE A 232 -24.48 49.13 7.05
CA ILE A 232 -24.03 47.82 6.56
C ILE A 232 -24.50 46.73 7.52
N ASP A 233 -25.34 45.83 7.01
CA ASP A 233 -25.78 44.62 7.71
C ASP A 233 -24.69 43.53 7.58
N TRP A 234 -23.78 43.49 8.54
CA TRP A 234 -22.65 42.56 8.54
C TRP A 234 -23.07 41.10 8.71
N ASP A 235 -24.28 40.82 9.21
CA ASP A 235 -24.76 39.44 9.41
C ASP A 235 -25.08 38.73 8.07
N GLN A 236 -25.36 39.49 7.00
CA GLN A 236 -25.56 38.93 5.66
C GLN A 236 -24.30 38.28 5.07
N LEU A 237 -23.10 38.76 5.44
CA LEU A 237 -21.83 38.17 4.97
C LEU A 237 -21.62 36.73 5.46
N LEU A 238 -22.22 36.38 6.61
CA LEU A 238 -22.18 35.03 7.18
C LEU A 238 -23.24 34.10 6.57
N ALA A 239 -24.29 34.66 5.94
CA ALA A 239 -25.35 33.88 5.30
C ALA A 239 -24.97 33.40 3.88
N SER A 240 -23.99 34.05 3.23
CA SER A 240 -23.59 33.78 1.84
C SER A 240 -22.51 32.70 1.66
N SER A 241 -22.09 31.99 2.71
CA SER A 241 -21.16 30.85 2.57
C SER A 241 -21.92 29.55 2.31
N ASN A 242 -22.17 29.25 1.02
CA ASN A 242 -22.49 27.92 0.49
C ASN A 242 -21.42 27.50 -0.51
#